data_AF-A0A0K2VHI4-F1
#
_entry.id   AF-A0A0K2VHI4-F1
#
_cell.length_a   1.000
_cell.length_b   1.000
_cell.length_c   1.000
_cell.angle_alpha   90.00
_cell.angle_beta   90.00
_cell.angle_gamma   90.00
#
_symmetry.space_group_name_H-M   'P 1'
#
loop_
_entity.id
_entity.type
_entity.pdbx_description
1 polymer ?
#
loop_
_entity_poly.entity_id
_entity_poly.type
_entity_poly.pdbx_seq_one_letter_code
_entity_poly.pdbx_strand_id
1 'polypeptide(L)'
;MYAVEKVKYIPKGSETCLAFREAWIESSFYGFRSAIKNYGLKRFKQNCLKATEGFNYVLKMRANLREIGDRMKAGVAVNTNE
;
A
#
# COMPACT_ATOMS: atom_id res chain seq x y z
N MET A 1 7.69 -14.07 18.87
CA MET A 1 7.80 -12.73 18.25
C MET A 1 6.42 -12.36 17.75
N TYR A 2 5.97 -11.13 18.01
CA TYR A 2 4.77 -10.60 17.36
C TYR A 2 5.09 -9.25 16.70
N ALA A 3 4.38 -8.97 15.62
CA ALA A 3 4.43 -7.70 14.92
C ALA A 3 3.00 -7.21 14.68
N VAL A 4 2.71 -5.99 15.10
CA VAL A 4 1.43 -5.32 14.85
C VAL A 4 1.72 -4.12 13.97
N GLU A 5 0.97 -3.95 12.88
CA GLU A 5 1.01 -2.76 12.03
C GLU A 5 -0.33 -2.02 12.16
N LYS A 6 -0.26 -0.69 12.21
CA LYS A 6 -1.41 0.19 12.09
C LYS A 6 -1.15 1.22 11.01
N VAL A 7 -2.16 1.45 10.17
CA VAL A 7 -2.09 2.47 9.11
C VAL A 7 -3.27 3.41 9.25
N LYS A 8 -2.99 4.72 9.27
CA LYS A 8 -4.00 5.78 9.26
C LYS A 8 -3.91 6.52 7.93
N TYR A 9 -5.00 6.50 7.17
CA TYR A 9 -5.13 7.25 5.93
C TYR A 9 -5.83 8.58 6.20
N ILE A 10 -5.20 9.68 5.81
CA ILE A 10 -5.71 11.04 6.00
C ILE A 10 -5.75 11.74 4.64
N PRO A 11 -6.92 12.21 4.17
CA PRO A 11 -7.00 13.03 2.97
C PRO A 11 -6.12 14.28 3.09
N LYS A 12 -5.39 14.60 2.03
CA LYS A 12 -4.62 15.84 1.89
C LYS A 12 -5.06 16.52 0.60
N GLY A 13 -6.11 17.33 0.70
CA GLY A 13 -6.77 17.93 -0.46
C GLY A 13 -7.68 16.93 -1.21
N SER A 14 -8.04 17.27 -2.44
CA SER A 14 -9.01 16.52 -3.25
C SER A 14 -8.45 15.24 -3.89
N GLU A 15 -7.13 15.19 -4.13
CA GLU A 15 -6.53 14.14 -4.97
C GLU A 15 -5.43 13.33 -4.26
N THR A 16 -4.98 13.77 -3.08
CA THR A 16 -3.88 13.09 -2.38
C THR A 16 -4.32 12.58 -1.00
N CYS A 17 -3.73 11.47 -0.58
CA CYS A 17 -3.95 10.88 0.74
C CYS A 17 -2.60 10.56 1.37
N LEU A 18 -2.43 10.96 2.63
CA LEU A 18 -1.27 10.59 3.43
C LEU A 18 -1.56 9.27 4.15
N ALA A 19 -0.60 8.35 4.11
CA ALA A 19 -0.65 7.09 4.84
C ALA A 19 0.39 7.11 5.97
N PHE A 20 -0.08 7.25 7.22
CA PHE A 20 0.77 7.18 8.41
C PHE A 20 0.84 5.73 8.87
N ARG A 21 2.05 5.17 8.92
CA ARG A 21 2.29 3.76 9.27
C ARG A 21 3.08 3.66 10.57
N GLU A 22 2.57 2.84 11.48
CA GLU A 22 3.18 2.55 12.78
C GLU A 22 3.31 1.03 12.93
N ALA A 23 4.38 0.57 13.57
CA ALA A 23 4.57 -0.84 13.86
C ALA A 23 5.16 -1.08 15.24
N TRP A 24 4.65 -2.12 15.91
CA TRP A 24 5.16 -2.62 17.19
C TRP A 24 5.77 -4.00 16.94
N ILE A 25 7.06 -4.14 17.21
CA ILE A 25 7.80 -5.38 17.01
C ILE A 25 8.39 -5.80 18.35
N GLU A 26 7.91 -6.91 18.89
CA GLU A 26 8.32 -7.40 20.20
C GLU A 26 8.73 -8.87 20.19
N SER A 27 9.64 -9.17 21.11
CA SER A 27 10.17 -10.52 21.32
C SER A 27 10.12 -10.87 22.79
N SER A 28 9.56 -12.04 23.11
CA SER A 28 9.66 -12.64 24.45
C SER A 28 11.03 -13.29 24.71
N PHE A 29 11.86 -13.47 23.68
CA PHE A 29 13.15 -14.12 23.80
C PHE A 29 14.25 -13.10 24.10
N TYR A 30 14.68 -13.03 25.36
CA TYR A 30 15.59 -11.99 25.86
C TYR A 30 17.01 -12.04 25.24
N GLY A 31 17.57 -13.24 25.02
CA GLY A 31 18.93 -13.41 24.48
C GLY A 31 19.10 -12.98 23.01
N PHE A 32 18.02 -12.89 22.24
CA PHE A 32 18.02 -12.46 20.83
C PHE A 32 17.07 -11.28 20.58
N ARG A 33 16.66 -10.55 21.62
CA ARG A 33 15.68 -9.47 21.50
C ARG A 33 16.09 -8.44 20.45
N SER A 34 17.36 -8.00 20.47
CA SER A 34 17.89 -7.01 19.52
C SER A 34 17.90 -7.54 18.08
N ALA A 35 18.35 -8.80 17.88
CA ALA A 35 18.39 -9.41 16.55
C ALA A 35 16.99 -9.56 15.95
N ILE A 36 16.02 -10.03 16.76
CA ILE A 36 14.62 -10.20 16.35
C ILE A 36 13.97 -8.85 16.05
N LYS A 37 14.22 -7.82 16.87
CA LYS A 37 13.72 -6.45 16.61
C LYS A 37 14.28 -5.89 15.30
N ASN A 38 15.59 -6.01 15.07
CA ASN A 38 16.23 -5.54 13.84
C ASN A 38 15.72 -6.28 12.59
N TYR A 39 15.57 -7.60 12.69
CA TYR A 39 14.99 -8.42 11.63
C TYR A 39 13.55 -7.98 11.31
N GLY A 40 12.71 -7.83 12.34
CA GLY A 40 11.33 -7.37 12.18
C GLY A 40 11.25 -5.96 11.57
N LEU A 41 12.14 -5.05 11.98
CA LEU A 41 12.18 -3.68 11.46
C LEU A 41 12.54 -3.66 9.97
N LYS A 42 13.53 -4.46 9.56
CA LYS A 42 13.91 -4.59 8.15
C LYS A 42 12.73 -5.13 7.31
N ARG A 43 12.05 -6.15 7.82
CA ARG A 43 10.87 -6.74 7.16
C ARG A 43 9.72 -5.74 7.06
N PHE A 44 9.43 -4.99 8.11
CA PHE A 44 8.40 -3.95 8.11
C PHE A 44 8.67 -2.90 7.01
N LYS A 45 9.89 -2.37 6.94
CA LYS A 45 10.26 -1.37 5.91
C LYS A 45 10.07 -1.91 4.48
N GLN A 46 10.52 -3.14 4.22
CA GLN A 46 10.36 -3.76 2.90
C GLN A 46 8.89 -4.02 2.55
N ASN A 47 8.09 -4.44 3.53
CA ASN A 47 6.67 -4.69 3.33
C ASN A 47 5.90 -3.38 3.09
N CYS A 48 6.27 -2.28 3.74
CA CYS A 48 5.65 -0.97 3.50
C CYS A 48 5.80 -0.52 2.04
N LEU A 49 6.97 -0.75 1.44
CA LEU A 49 7.20 -0.44 0.02
C LEU A 49 6.31 -1.29 -0.87
N LYS A 50 6.34 -2.61 -0.71
CA LYS A 50 5.52 -3.55 -1.48
C LYS A 50 4.01 -3.26 -1.37
N ALA A 51 3.54 -2.97 -0.15
CA ALA A 51 2.15 -2.64 0.09
C ALA A 51 1.76 -1.33 -0.61
N THR A 52 2.65 -0.34 -0.63
CA THR A 52 2.41 0.95 -1.29
C THR A 52 2.43 0.80 -2.81
N GLU A 53 3.38 0.05 -3.36
CA GLU A 53 3.46 -0.26 -4.80
C GLU A 53 2.22 -1.03 -5.27
N GLY A 54 1.84 -2.10 -4.56
CA GLY A 54 0.64 -2.87 -4.87
C GLY A 54 -0.64 -2.04 -4.78
N PHE A 55 -0.75 -1.18 -3.77
CA PHE A 55 -1.89 -0.26 -3.64
C PHE A 55 -1.96 0.72 -4.83
N ASN A 56 -0.84 1.34 -5.20
CA ASN A 56 -0.77 2.25 -6.34
C ASN A 56 -1.08 1.55 -7.67
N TYR A 57 -0.65 0.30 -7.83
CA TYR A 57 -0.97 -0.50 -9.01
C TYR A 57 -2.49 -0.70 -9.14
N VAL A 58 -3.16 -1.12 -8.07
CA VAL A 58 -4.62 -1.32 -8.07
C VAL A 58 -5.38 -0.01 -8.31
N LEU A 59 -4.90 1.11 -7.73
CA LEU A 59 -5.50 2.43 -7.97
C LEU A 59 -5.42 2.85 -9.43
N LYS A 60 -4.25 2.69 -10.07
CA LYS A 60 -4.08 2.97 -11.50
C LYS A 60 -4.99 2.11 -12.36
N MET A 61 -5.03 0.80 -12.07
CA MET A 61 -5.92 -0.12 -12.78
C MET A 61 -7.40 0.30 -12.65
N ARG A 62 -7.85 0.69 -11.46
CA ARG A 62 -9.22 1.15 -11.24
C ARG A 62 -9.52 2.47 -11.97
N ALA A 63 -8.57 3.41 -12.00
CA ALA A 63 -8.73 4.68 -12.71
C ALA A 63 -8.90 4.47 -14.21
N ASN A 64 -8.06 3.62 -14.81
CA ASN A 64 -8.14 3.26 -16.23
C ASN A 64 -9.49 2.60 -16.57
N LEU A 65 -9.95 1.66 -15.73
CA LEU A 65 -11.26 1.01 -15.92
C LEU A 65 -12.42 2.01 -15.86
N ARG A 66 -12.33 3.03 -15.00
CA ARG A 66 -13.33 4.09 -14.93
C ARG A 66 -13.34 4.94 -16.21
N GLU A 67 -12.17 5.34 -16.70
CA GLU A 67 -12.05 6.09 -17.95
C GLU A 67 -12.63 5.31 -19.14
N ILE A 68 -12.35 4.01 -19.23
CA ILE A 68 -12.92 3.13 -20.25
C ILE A 68 -14.46 3.09 -20.15
N GLY A 69 -15.00 2.92 -18.93
CA GLY A 69 -16.44 2.92 -18.70
C GLY A 69 -17.11 4.25 -19.08
N ASP A 70 -16.46 5.37 -18.78
CA ASP A 70 -16.96 6.70 -19.12
C ASP A 70 -16.91 6.93 -20.65
N ARG A 71 -15.86 6.45 -21.34
CA ARG A 71 -15.75 6.48 -22.81
C ARG A 71 -16.80 5.62 -23.52
N MET A 72 -17.07 4.42 -23.00
CA MET A 72 -18.12 3.54 -23.52
C MET A 72 -19.51 4.17 -23.38
N LYS A 73 -19.80 4.81 -22.24
CA LYS A 73 -21.06 5.57 -22.05
C LYS A 73 -21.19 6.77 -22.98
N ALA A 74 -20.07 7.42 -23.31
CA ALA A 74 -20.02 8.53 -24.25
C ALA A 74 -20.12 8.09 -25.73
N GLY A 75 -20.25 6.79 -26.02
CA GLY A 75 -20.36 6.27 -27.38
C GLY A 75 -19.05 6.33 -28.19
N VAL A 76 -17.90 6.50 -27.52
CA VAL A 76 -16.59 6.53 -28.17
C VAL A 76 -16.05 5.11 -28.32
N ALA A 77 -15.73 4.69 -29.54
CA ALA A 77 -15.16 3.36 -29.81
C ALA A 77 -13.80 3.21 -29.09
N VAL A 78 -13.71 2.23 -28.18
CA VAL A 78 -12.46 1.87 -27.52
C VAL A 78 -11.69 0.94 -28.47
N ASN A 79 -10.71 1.48 -29.20
CA ASN A 79 -9.80 0.65 -29.99
C ASN A 79 -8.86 -0.12 -29.04
N THR A 80 -9.20 -1.38 -28.76
CA THR A 80 -8.32 -2.37 -28.13
C THR A 80 -7.34 -2.89 -29.18
N ASN A 81 -6.33 -2.11 -29.52
CA ASN A 81 -5.15 -2.58 -30.25
C ASN A 81 -3.91 -1.97 -29.60
N GLU A 82 -3.41 -2.64 -28.57
CA GLU A 82 -1.99 -2.72 -28.16
C GLU A 82 -1.85 -3.81 -27.08
#